data_AF-A0A1Z2SBQ3-F1
#
_entry.id   AF-A0A1Z2SBQ3-F1
#
_cell.length_a   1.000
_cell.length_b   1.000
_cell.length_c   1.000
_cell.angle_alpha   90.00
_cell.angle_beta   90.00
_cell.angle_gamma   90.00
#
_symmetry.space_group_name_H-M   'P 1'
#
loop_
_entity.id
_entity.type
_entity.pdbx_description
1 polymer ?
#
loop_
_entity_poly.entity_id
_entity_poly.type
_entity_poly.pdbx_seq_one_letter_code
_entity_poly.pdbx_strand_id
1 'polypeptide(L)'
;MMSELAQSENTPMMSCGQKVKINGIEKLALSPLPVTNNRQPIAVTKSISVNQHGLLELRSVNAAPGLIQMLLLIVLLALGFITGFWIFGLMYFLLPILPVPVLFTLFVGGGIYLQFKDSADSACKNIPVIFHPQKRELLISRVKSAGLIRPSFFGNITSKGYSEGMSDLTLLSGFAGFALFSAGWGLFFAERELSTAWLITGIIFLLGGALLIYIPLKPWFTYFRQLRAQPRQTEQQQFIGVPWEQVAVELHHLSAVSYIGLRTMYTLNFICPLPGETDKKYLISLPVYSKEEGLSLFELIRDYMEHGAQGIEQTAAAKLQTETADYTRAAYRQKMQEMRRKNPLFYPLWRLWNIVTLRYWAHRYLERDLDVLPAQMMNREEVVNWCQPLPESEWQPMSAELQEANQRVRALYAAGYQWESEEVRSVLQDYVQVS
;
A
#
# COMPACT_ATOMS: atom_id res chain seq x y z
N MET A 1 -1.82 1.77 1.93
CA MET A 1 -0.94 2.40 2.94
C MET A 1 -1.49 2.00 4.29
N MET A 2 -0.88 1.02 4.95
CA MET A 2 -1.29 0.61 6.29
C MET A 2 -0.90 1.74 7.24
N SER A 3 -1.87 2.60 7.55
CA SER A 3 -1.67 3.62 8.56
C SER A 3 -1.77 2.94 9.92
N GLU A 4 -0.71 3.00 10.71
CA GLU A 4 -0.85 3.20 12.16
C GLU A 4 -1.62 4.52 12.34
N LEU A 5 -2.93 4.49 12.13
CA LEU A 5 -3.80 5.43 12.82
C LEU A 5 -3.91 4.84 14.21
N ALA A 6 -3.09 5.37 15.11
CA ALA A 6 -3.30 5.21 16.53
C ALA A 6 -4.73 5.67 16.83
N GLN A 7 -5.65 4.72 16.94
CA GLN A 7 -6.86 4.98 17.69
C GLN A 7 -6.41 5.32 19.11
N SER A 8 -6.99 6.37 19.70
CA SER A 8 -6.67 6.78 21.06
C SER A 8 -6.70 5.58 22.01
N GLU A 9 -5.65 5.47 22.83
CA GLU A 9 -5.29 4.41 23.81
C GLU A 9 -6.43 3.82 24.66
N ASN A 10 -7.64 4.40 24.65
CA ASN A 10 -8.75 4.01 25.52
C ASN A 10 -10.09 3.74 24.81
N THR A 11 -10.10 3.38 23.52
CA THR A 11 -11.38 2.92 22.92
C THR A 11 -11.59 1.44 23.28
N PRO A 12 -12.53 1.11 24.19
CA PRO A 12 -12.87 -0.29 24.45
C PRO A 12 -13.33 -0.94 23.14
N MET A 13 -13.07 -2.24 22.97
CA MET A 13 -13.62 -2.98 21.83
C MET A 13 -15.14 -2.80 21.82
N MET A 14 -15.67 -2.34 20.69
CA MET A 14 -17.10 -2.16 20.53
C MET A 14 -17.80 -3.52 20.55
N SER A 15 -18.97 -3.61 21.18
CA SER A 15 -19.76 -4.83 21.16
C SER A 15 -20.45 -5.02 19.81
N CYS A 16 -20.68 -6.26 19.38
CA CYS A 16 -21.26 -6.54 18.08
C CYS A 16 -22.63 -5.86 17.90
N GLY A 17 -22.84 -5.22 16.74
CA GLY A 17 -24.05 -4.47 16.42
C GLY A 17 -24.15 -3.09 17.05
N GLN A 18 -23.18 -2.69 17.90
CA GLN A 18 -23.10 -1.36 18.46
C GLN A 18 -22.81 -0.33 17.35
N LYS A 19 -23.63 0.73 17.29
CA LYS A 19 -23.43 1.89 16.43
C LYS A 19 -22.93 3.04 17.29
N VAL A 20 -21.72 3.53 17.03
CA VAL A 20 -21.11 4.63 17.79
C VAL A 20 -20.71 5.74 16.83
N LYS A 21 -21.11 6.97 17.13
CA LYS A 21 -20.71 8.15 16.35
C LYS A 21 -19.66 8.94 17.14
N ILE A 22 -18.40 8.87 16.71
CA ILE A 22 -17.29 9.61 17.33
C ILE A 22 -16.68 10.51 16.26
N ASN A 23 -16.54 11.81 16.56
CA ASN A 23 -15.87 12.79 15.69
C ASN A 23 -16.40 12.82 14.24
N GLY A 24 -17.71 12.62 14.05
CA GLY A 24 -18.32 12.58 12.71
C GLY A 24 -18.14 11.25 11.95
N ILE A 25 -17.44 10.27 12.54
CA ILE A 25 -17.30 8.91 12.02
C ILE A 25 -18.36 8.03 12.68
N GLU A 26 -19.21 7.42 11.86
CA GLU A 26 -20.16 6.40 12.32
C GLU A 26 -19.48 5.04 12.24
N LYS A 27 -19.26 4.42 13.40
CA LYS A 27 -18.66 3.08 13.52
C LYS A 27 -19.75 2.05 13.78
N LEU A 28 -19.67 0.93 13.09
CA LEU A 28 -20.52 -0.24 13.30
C LEU A 28 -19.64 -1.46 13.57
N ALA A 29 -19.76 -2.05 14.74
CA ALA A 29 -19.04 -3.28 15.08
C ALA A 29 -19.74 -4.51 14.48
N LEU A 30 -18.96 -5.37 13.82
CA LEU A 30 -19.42 -6.58 13.13
C LEU A 30 -18.97 -7.89 13.81
N SER A 31 -17.99 -7.82 14.71
CA SER A 31 -17.43 -8.94 15.47
C SER A 31 -17.63 -8.67 16.98
N PRO A 32 -17.74 -9.70 17.84
CA PRO A 32 -17.73 -11.14 17.52
C PRO A 32 -19.06 -11.70 17.00
N LEU A 33 -18.93 -12.79 16.23
CA LEU A 33 -19.75 -13.16 15.08
C LEU A 33 -21.19 -13.63 15.40
N PRO A 34 -22.20 -13.10 14.69
CA PRO A 34 -23.41 -13.85 14.33
C PRO A 34 -23.27 -14.58 12.98
N VAL A 35 -24.20 -15.51 12.78
CA VAL A 35 -24.32 -16.44 11.66
C VAL A 35 -24.59 -15.75 10.32
N THR A 36 -24.22 -16.44 9.23
CA THR A 36 -24.64 -16.17 7.85
C THR A 36 -26.10 -15.71 7.73
N ASN A 37 -26.36 -14.56 7.10
CA ASN A 37 -27.69 -14.27 6.54
C ASN A 37 -27.99 -15.08 5.24
N ASN A 38 -27.13 -16.05 4.87
CA ASN A 38 -27.14 -16.78 3.59
C ASN A 38 -27.23 -15.88 2.34
N ARG A 39 -26.88 -14.60 2.47
CA ARG A 39 -26.88 -13.66 1.35
C ARG A 39 -25.57 -13.78 0.61
N GLN A 40 -25.66 -14.09 -0.67
CA GLN A 40 -24.49 -14.14 -1.54
C GLN A 40 -23.87 -12.75 -1.66
N PRO A 41 -22.54 -12.63 -1.64
CA PRO A 41 -21.87 -11.37 -1.82
C PRO A 41 -22.16 -10.81 -3.22
N ILE A 42 -22.64 -9.57 -3.26
CA ILE A 42 -23.09 -8.88 -4.48
C ILE A 42 -21.89 -8.57 -5.40
N ALA A 43 -20.73 -8.27 -4.80
CA ALA A 43 -19.50 -8.01 -5.53
C ALA A 43 -18.29 -8.35 -4.65
N VAL A 44 -17.25 -8.89 -5.28
CA VAL A 44 -15.98 -9.17 -4.61
C VAL A 44 -15.03 -8.03 -4.92
N THR A 45 -14.53 -7.39 -3.88
CA THR A 45 -13.53 -6.33 -4.01
C THR A 45 -12.23 -6.91 -4.59
N LYS A 46 -11.55 -6.13 -5.44
CA LYS A 46 -10.25 -6.52 -6.02
C LYS A 46 -9.10 -6.63 -5.01
N SER A 47 -9.39 -6.34 -3.74
CA SER A 47 -8.48 -6.53 -2.61
C SER A 47 -8.42 -7.96 -2.12
N ILE A 48 -9.35 -8.82 -2.50
CA ILE A 48 -9.30 -10.25 -2.15
C ILE A 48 -8.70 -11.02 -3.31
N SER A 49 -7.78 -11.92 -3.02
CA SER A 49 -7.25 -12.89 -3.96
C SER A 49 -6.93 -14.20 -3.26
N VAL A 50 -6.55 -15.21 -4.04
CA VAL A 50 -6.15 -16.53 -3.54
C VAL A 50 -4.65 -16.68 -3.79
N ASN A 51 -3.92 -17.03 -2.74
CA ASN A 51 -2.49 -17.27 -2.79
C ASN A 51 -2.17 -18.58 -3.55
N GLN A 52 -0.90 -18.79 -3.92
CA GLN A 52 -0.40 -20.02 -4.55
C GLN A 52 -0.70 -21.29 -3.75
N HIS A 53 -0.84 -21.17 -2.42
CA HIS A 53 -1.20 -22.26 -1.51
C HIS A 53 -2.71 -22.49 -1.40
N GLY A 54 -3.54 -21.79 -2.17
CA GLY A 54 -5.01 -21.92 -2.12
C GLY A 54 -5.67 -21.18 -0.94
N LEU A 55 -4.91 -20.40 -0.17
CA LEU A 55 -5.42 -19.61 0.94
C LEU A 55 -5.93 -18.23 0.51
N LEU A 56 -6.98 -17.76 1.16
CA LEU A 56 -7.51 -16.41 0.96
C LEU A 56 -6.51 -15.36 1.49
N GLU A 57 -6.23 -14.36 0.67
CA GLU A 57 -5.35 -13.24 1.03
C GLU A 57 -6.08 -11.89 0.84
N LEU A 58 -5.85 -10.98 1.77
CA LEU A 58 -6.37 -9.62 1.73
C LEU A 58 -5.24 -8.63 1.44
N ARG A 59 -5.41 -7.87 0.37
CA ARG A 59 -4.47 -6.87 -0.14
C ARG A 59 -4.96 -5.47 0.16
N SER A 60 -4.06 -4.59 0.59
CA SER A 60 -4.39 -3.21 0.96
C SER A 60 -4.53 -2.23 -0.23
N VAL A 61 -4.29 -2.68 -1.47
CA VAL A 61 -4.22 -1.80 -2.65
C VAL A 61 -5.18 -2.25 -3.74
N ASN A 62 -6.08 -1.36 -4.15
CA ASN A 62 -6.89 -1.54 -5.34
C ASN A 62 -6.05 -1.18 -6.59
N ALA A 63 -5.73 -2.19 -7.40
CA ALA A 63 -4.81 -2.04 -8.52
C ALA A 63 -5.49 -1.39 -9.74
N ALA A 64 -5.22 -0.11 -9.97
CA ALA A 64 -5.64 0.59 -11.20
C ALA A 64 -4.43 0.82 -12.12
N PRO A 65 -4.32 0.10 -13.26
CA PRO A 65 -3.19 0.26 -14.18
C PRO A 65 -3.02 1.66 -14.76
N GLY A 66 -4.10 2.45 -14.85
CA GLY A 66 -4.06 3.80 -15.39
C GLY A 66 -3.20 4.78 -14.59
N LEU A 67 -3.20 4.69 -13.25
CA LEU A 67 -2.39 5.59 -12.42
C LEU A 67 -0.89 5.33 -12.60
N ILE A 68 -0.49 4.05 -12.65
CA ILE A 68 0.89 3.66 -12.90
C ILE A 68 1.33 4.07 -14.32
N GLN A 69 0.44 3.99 -15.31
CA GLN A 69 0.72 4.48 -16.67
C GLN A 69 1.06 5.97 -16.68
N MET A 70 0.25 6.79 -16.00
CA MET A 70 0.51 8.23 -15.90
C MET A 70 1.86 8.51 -15.24
N LEU A 71 2.18 7.80 -14.16
CA LEU A 71 3.46 7.93 -13.47
C LEU A 71 4.64 7.55 -14.39
N LEU A 72 4.55 6.42 -15.10
CA LEU A 72 5.60 6.00 -16.04
C LEU A 72 5.77 6.97 -17.20
N LEU A 73 4.68 7.59 -17.69
CA LEU A 73 4.74 8.59 -18.74
C LEU A 73 5.45 9.87 -18.25
N ILE A 74 5.15 10.33 -17.04
CA ILE A 74 5.83 11.48 -16.42
C ILE A 74 7.34 11.20 -16.29
N VAL A 75 7.71 9.99 -15.87
CA VAL A 75 9.11 9.57 -15.77
C VAL A 75 9.79 9.57 -17.14
N LEU A 76 9.12 9.06 -18.18
CA LEU A 76 9.66 9.05 -19.54
C LEU A 76 9.84 10.47 -20.09
N LEU A 77 8.91 11.39 -19.83
CA LEU A 77 9.05 12.80 -20.19
C LEU A 77 10.22 13.47 -19.45
N ALA A 78 10.38 13.18 -18.16
CA ALA A 78 11.49 13.69 -17.37
C ALA A 78 12.85 13.19 -17.89
N LEU A 79 12.96 11.91 -18.26
CA LEU A 79 14.14 11.34 -18.91
C LEU A 79 14.40 11.95 -20.29
N GLY A 80 13.33 12.22 -21.06
CA GLY A 80 13.40 12.96 -22.32
C GLY A 80 13.96 14.37 -22.14
N PHE A 81 13.54 15.07 -21.09
CA PHE A 81 14.06 16.40 -20.77
C PHE A 81 15.54 16.35 -20.35
N ILE A 82 15.91 15.38 -19.51
CA ILE A 82 17.32 15.12 -19.14
C ILE A 82 18.18 14.88 -20.38
N THR A 83 17.76 13.97 -21.27
CA THR A 83 18.52 13.60 -22.47
C THR A 83 18.61 14.75 -23.46
N GLY A 84 17.52 15.48 -23.68
CA GLY A 84 17.53 16.72 -24.47
C GLY A 84 18.53 17.72 -23.92
N PHE A 85 18.51 17.95 -22.61
CA PHE A 85 19.43 18.88 -21.95
C PHE A 85 20.90 18.48 -22.13
N TRP A 86 21.22 17.18 -22.05
CA TRP A 86 22.56 16.67 -22.39
C TRP A 86 22.93 16.87 -23.86
N ILE A 87 22.03 16.55 -24.80
CA ILE A 87 22.30 16.67 -26.24
C ILE A 87 22.55 18.14 -26.63
N PHE A 88 21.68 19.06 -26.18
CA PHE A 88 21.84 20.48 -26.45
C PHE A 88 23.07 21.07 -25.75
N GLY A 89 23.32 20.67 -24.49
CA GLY A 89 24.50 21.11 -23.73
C GLY A 89 25.81 20.68 -24.38
N LEU A 90 25.90 19.42 -24.82
CA LEU A 90 27.08 18.87 -25.50
C LEU A 90 27.30 19.50 -26.88
N MET A 91 26.22 19.86 -27.61
CA MET A 91 26.33 20.40 -28.96
C MET A 91 26.84 21.86 -28.99
N TYR A 92 26.54 22.66 -27.96
CA TYR A 92 26.85 24.09 -27.96
C TYR A 92 27.98 24.53 -27.01
N PHE A 93 28.16 23.91 -25.82
CA PHE A 93 29.16 24.36 -24.83
C PHE A 93 29.59 23.22 -23.88
N LEU A 94 30.57 22.42 -24.31
CA LEU A 94 30.88 21.13 -23.69
C LEU A 94 31.49 21.21 -22.27
N LEU A 95 32.24 22.27 -21.96
CA LEU A 95 32.92 22.46 -20.66
C LEU A 95 32.26 23.50 -19.73
N PRO A 96 31.84 24.69 -20.20
CA PRO A 96 31.33 25.74 -19.30
C PRO A 96 30.00 25.42 -18.63
N ILE A 97 29.15 24.61 -19.27
CA ILE A 97 27.78 24.33 -18.79
C ILE A 97 27.69 22.95 -18.12
N LEU A 98 28.75 22.14 -18.16
CA LEU A 98 28.77 20.73 -17.70
C LEU A 98 28.25 20.47 -16.27
N PRO A 99 28.41 21.36 -15.27
CA PRO A 99 27.81 21.14 -13.95
C PRO A 99 26.28 21.14 -13.96
N VAL A 100 25.65 21.90 -14.86
CA VAL A 100 24.20 22.04 -14.96
C VAL A 100 23.51 20.72 -15.35
N PRO A 101 23.87 20.04 -16.47
CA PRO A 101 23.24 18.78 -16.85
C PRO A 101 23.52 17.70 -15.81
N VAL A 102 24.76 17.60 -15.29
CA VAL A 102 25.13 16.61 -14.27
C VAL A 102 24.25 16.75 -13.03
N LEU A 103 24.15 17.96 -12.47
CA LEU A 103 23.38 18.17 -11.24
C LEU A 103 21.88 18.05 -11.48
N PHE A 104 21.38 18.50 -12.64
CA PHE A 104 19.99 18.29 -13.04
C PHE A 104 19.64 16.80 -13.12
N THR A 105 20.53 15.96 -13.67
CA THR A 105 20.31 14.51 -13.71
C THR A 105 20.35 13.85 -12.35
N LEU A 106 21.27 14.26 -11.47
CA LEU A 106 21.33 13.74 -10.10
C LEU A 106 20.06 14.10 -9.34
N PHE A 107 19.52 15.30 -9.56
CA PHE A 107 18.34 15.78 -8.86
C PHE A 107 17.05 15.12 -9.38
N VAL A 108 16.78 15.20 -10.67
CA VAL A 108 15.56 14.64 -11.27
C VAL A 108 15.64 13.11 -11.35
N GLY A 109 16.75 12.57 -11.84
CA GLY A 109 16.98 11.13 -11.93
C GLY A 109 17.07 10.47 -10.56
N GLY A 110 17.73 11.13 -9.60
CA GLY A 110 17.76 10.67 -8.21
C GLY A 110 16.38 10.67 -7.58
N GLY A 111 15.58 11.73 -7.77
CA GLY A 111 14.19 11.81 -7.29
C GLY A 111 13.32 10.68 -7.83
N ILE A 112 13.39 10.43 -9.14
CA ILE A 112 12.67 9.32 -9.80
C ILE A 112 13.10 7.97 -9.21
N TYR A 113 14.41 7.71 -9.14
CA TYR A 113 14.94 6.46 -8.59
C TYR A 113 14.47 6.23 -7.16
N LEU A 114 14.54 7.26 -6.32
CA LEU A 114 14.12 7.25 -4.94
C LEU A 114 12.61 7.00 -4.78
N GLN A 115 11.77 7.50 -5.68
CA GLN A 115 10.34 7.23 -5.68
C GLN A 115 10.02 5.77 -5.98
N PHE A 116 10.68 5.17 -6.98
CA PHE A 116 10.53 3.75 -7.28
C PHE A 116 11.08 2.87 -6.16
N LYS A 117 12.21 3.26 -5.58
CA LYS A 117 12.79 2.56 -4.43
C LYS A 117 11.82 2.55 -3.25
N ASP A 118 11.23 3.69 -2.92
CA ASP A 118 10.25 3.78 -1.82
C ASP A 118 8.99 2.96 -2.09
N SER A 119 8.55 2.91 -3.35
CA SER A 119 7.39 2.14 -3.76
C SER A 119 7.66 0.64 -3.61
N ALA A 120 8.85 0.19 -4.04
CA ALA A 120 9.32 -1.17 -3.83
C ALA A 120 9.48 -1.51 -2.33
N ASP A 121 10.10 -0.62 -1.55
CA ASP A 121 10.26 -0.79 -0.10
C ASP A 121 8.89 -0.85 0.61
N SER A 122 7.93 -0.05 0.16
CA SER A 122 6.55 -0.07 0.66
C SER A 122 5.82 -1.35 0.28
N ALA A 123 6.02 -1.87 -0.92
CA ALA A 123 5.47 -3.15 -1.36
C ALA A 123 6.03 -4.32 -0.52
N CYS A 124 7.32 -4.32 -0.20
CA CYS A 124 7.94 -5.32 0.68
C CYS A 124 7.37 -5.29 2.11
N LYS A 125 7.01 -4.10 2.61
CA LYS A 125 6.46 -3.93 3.97
C LYS A 125 4.97 -4.26 4.04
N ASN A 126 4.20 -3.92 3.00
CA ASN A 126 2.76 -4.17 2.93
C ASN A 126 2.48 -5.60 2.43
N ILE A 127 2.81 -6.61 3.24
CA ILE A 127 2.48 -8.00 2.93
C ILE A 127 0.96 -8.21 3.08
N PRO A 128 0.33 -8.99 2.19
CA PRO A 128 -1.07 -9.34 2.33
C PRO A 128 -1.35 -10.11 3.63
N VAL A 129 -2.54 -9.92 4.17
CA VAL A 129 -3.01 -10.66 5.35
C VAL A 129 -3.57 -11.99 4.87
N ILE A 130 -3.11 -13.10 5.44
CA ILE A 130 -3.51 -14.45 5.00
C ILE A 130 -4.46 -15.06 6.01
N PHE A 131 -5.54 -15.66 5.51
CA PHE A 131 -6.58 -16.29 6.31
C PHE A 131 -6.42 -17.81 6.23
N HIS A 132 -6.24 -18.46 7.37
CA HIS A 132 -6.09 -19.90 7.44
C HIS A 132 -7.28 -20.56 8.13
N PRO A 133 -8.16 -21.24 7.39
CA PRO A 133 -9.41 -21.78 7.96
C PRO A 133 -9.16 -22.92 8.94
N GLN A 134 -8.22 -23.83 8.63
CA GLN A 134 -7.93 -25.00 9.49
C GLN A 134 -7.25 -24.61 10.82
N LYS A 135 -6.41 -23.58 10.82
CA LYS A 135 -5.75 -23.04 12.03
C LYS A 135 -6.62 -22.04 12.77
N ARG A 136 -7.68 -21.53 12.15
CA ARG A 136 -8.51 -20.41 12.67
C ARG A 136 -7.67 -19.20 13.05
N GLU A 137 -6.61 -18.93 12.28
CA GLU A 137 -5.67 -17.85 12.53
C GLU A 137 -5.48 -16.97 11.29
N LEU A 138 -5.11 -15.72 11.56
CA LEU A 138 -4.75 -14.70 10.60
C LEU A 138 -3.24 -14.46 10.66
N LEU A 139 -2.56 -14.54 9.52
CA LEU A 139 -1.16 -14.17 9.45
C LEU A 139 -1.02 -12.69 9.13
N ILE A 140 -0.38 -11.97 10.03
CA ILE A 140 -0.10 -10.54 9.92
C ILE A 140 1.40 -10.32 9.93
N SER A 141 1.87 -9.41 9.08
CA SER A 141 3.27 -8.97 9.09
C SER A 141 3.42 -7.66 9.86
N ARG A 142 4.33 -7.63 10.81
CA ARG A 142 4.72 -6.45 11.59
C ARG A 142 6.16 -6.08 11.28
N VAL A 143 6.42 -4.79 11.11
CA VAL A 143 7.79 -4.26 11.00
C VAL A 143 8.23 -3.77 12.38
N LYS A 144 9.32 -4.33 12.93
CA LYS A 144 9.77 -4.06 14.31
C LYS A 144 10.32 -2.65 14.54
N SER A 145 10.91 -2.02 13.53
CA SER A 145 11.51 -0.68 13.69
C SER A 145 10.62 0.40 13.08
N ALA A 146 10.44 1.52 13.79
CA ALA A 146 10.07 2.78 13.17
C ALA A 146 11.10 3.06 12.06
N GLY A 147 10.67 2.93 10.80
CA GLY A 147 11.57 3.07 9.66
C GLY A 147 12.27 4.44 9.71
N LEU A 148 13.54 4.48 9.31
CA LEU A 148 14.24 5.76 9.15
C LEU A 148 13.45 6.63 8.17
N ILE A 149 13.04 7.81 8.63
CA ILE A 149 12.38 8.79 7.78
C ILE A 149 13.44 9.30 6.80
N ARG A 150 13.18 9.09 5.51
CA ARG A 150 14.08 9.55 4.46
C ARG A 150 13.90 11.07 4.30
N PRO A 151 15.00 11.85 4.30
CA PRO A 151 14.91 13.26 3.91
C PRO A 151 14.37 13.37 2.49
N SER A 152 13.52 14.36 2.23
CA SER A 152 12.96 14.58 0.89
C SER A 152 13.15 16.05 0.50
N PHE A 153 13.56 16.28 -0.75
CA PHE A 153 13.69 17.64 -1.28
C PHE A 153 12.33 18.27 -1.59
N PHE A 154 11.28 17.48 -1.80
CA PHE A 154 9.96 17.98 -2.24
C PHE A 154 8.80 17.57 -1.34
N GLY A 155 9.10 17.16 -0.09
CA GLY A 155 8.13 16.45 0.74
C GLY A 155 7.90 15.03 0.23
N ASN A 156 7.54 14.11 1.12
CA ASN A 156 7.04 12.81 0.70
C ASN A 156 5.54 12.96 0.34
N ILE A 157 5.06 12.28 -0.71
CA ILE A 157 3.62 12.26 -1.05
C ILE A 157 2.81 11.52 0.04
N THR A 158 3.48 10.77 0.91
CA THR A 158 2.88 10.14 2.09
C THR A 158 2.70 11.14 3.23
N SER A 159 1.56 11.08 3.93
CA SER A 159 1.17 11.99 5.03
C SER A 159 2.25 12.23 6.10
N LYS A 160 3.04 11.21 6.47
CA LYS A 160 4.13 11.34 7.46
C LYS A 160 5.31 12.20 6.99
N GLY A 161 5.52 12.38 5.68
CA GLY A 161 6.66 13.15 5.15
C GLY A 161 6.32 14.56 4.66
N TYR A 162 5.05 14.96 4.71
CA TYR A 162 4.62 16.33 4.41
C TYR A 162 4.86 17.28 5.60
N SER A 163 4.76 16.76 6.83
CA SER A 163 5.02 17.52 8.07
C SER A 163 6.51 17.73 8.37
N GLU A 164 7.39 16.95 7.73
CA GLU A 164 8.85 16.97 7.92
C GLU A 164 9.59 17.26 6.60
N GLY A 165 8.96 18.00 5.68
CA GLY A 165 9.62 18.47 4.46
C GLY A 165 10.81 19.38 4.79
N MET A 166 11.80 19.43 3.91
CA MET A 166 12.84 20.47 3.99
C MET A 166 12.16 21.85 3.97
N SER A 167 12.61 22.76 4.83
CA SER A 167 12.07 24.12 4.82
C SER A 167 12.36 24.80 3.47
N ASP A 168 11.45 25.64 2.99
CA ASP A 168 11.60 26.35 1.72
C ASP A 168 12.94 27.11 1.63
N LEU A 169 13.45 27.57 2.77
CA LEU A 169 14.77 28.22 2.89
C LEU A 169 15.94 27.28 2.55
N THR A 170 15.85 26.00 2.94
CA THR A 170 16.87 24.99 2.60
C THR A 170 16.84 24.57 1.13
N LEU A 171 15.67 24.65 0.49
CA LEU A 171 15.54 24.43 -0.96
C LEU A 171 16.08 25.62 -1.73
N LEU A 172 15.72 26.84 -1.32
CA LEU A 172 16.23 28.07 -1.90
C LEU A 172 17.75 28.15 -1.77
N SER A 173 18.32 27.76 -0.63
CA SER A 173 19.78 27.72 -0.44
C SER A 173 20.45 26.70 -1.36
N GLY A 174 19.83 25.53 -1.59
CA GLY A 174 20.29 24.55 -2.57
C GLY A 174 20.30 25.10 -4.00
N PHE A 175 19.22 25.75 -4.44
CA PHE A 175 19.14 26.37 -5.77
C PHE A 175 20.12 27.54 -5.94
N ALA A 176 20.24 28.41 -4.93
CA ALA A 176 21.20 29.51 -4.92
C ALA A 176 22.64 28.99 -4.96
N GLY A 177 22.94 27.94 -4.19
CA GLY A 177 24.23 27.28 -4.19
C GLY A 177 24.57 26.66 -5.55
N PHE A 178 23.60 26.03 -6.19
CA PHE A 178 23.74 25.48 -7.54
C PHE A 178 24.03 26.56 -8.59
N ALA A 179 23.28 27.65 -8.56
CA ALA A 179 23.48 28.77 -9.47
C ALA A 179 24.88 29.39 -9.31
N LEU A 180 25.34 29.59 -8.06
CA LEU A 180 26.67 30.11 -7.77
C LEU A 180 27.78 29.16 -8.19
N PHE A 181 27.63 27.86 -7.93
CA PHE A 181 28.61 26.85 -8.35
C PHE A 181 28.72 26.79 -9.87
N SER A 182 27.59 26.79 -10.58
CA SER A 182 27.57 26.80 -12.04
C SER A 182 28.14 28.10 -12.62
N ALA A 183 27.87 29.25 -12.01
CA ALA A 183 28.43 30.53 -12.43
C ALA A 183 29.95 30.55 -12.23
N GLY A 184 30.45 30.12 -11.07
CA GLY A 184 31.87 30.00 -10.78
C GLY A 184 32.58 29.09 -11.79
N TRP A 185 31.97 27.95 -12.13
CA TRP A 185 32.50 27.04 -13.15
C TRP A 185 32.52 27.65 -14.55
N GLY A 186 31.44 28.32 -14.95
CA GLY A 186 31.38 29.01 -16.24
C GLY A 186 32.47 30.08 -16.40
N LEU A 187 32.78 30.81 -15.32
CA LEU A 187 33.83 31.83 -15.31
C LEU A 187 35.23 31.27 -15.61
N PHE A 188 35.53 30.03 -15.24
CA PHE A 188 36.80 29.39 -15.58
C PHE A 188 37.00 29.13 -17.07
N PHE A 189 35.91 29.05 -17.84
CA PHE A 189 35.93 28.72 -19.26
C PHE A 189 35.43 29.84 -20.18
N ALA A 190 34.97 30.97 -19.61
CA ALA A 190 34.39 32.08 -20.36
C ALA A 190 35.43 33.01 -21.00
N GLU A 191 36.57 33.25 -20.36
CA GLU A 191 37.62 34.12 -20.89
C GLU A 191 38.85 33.33 -21.36
N ARG A 192 39.40 33.75 -22.52
CA ARG A 192 40.57 33.13 -23.16
C ARG A 192 41.90 33.53 -22.50
N GLU A 193 41.90 34.62 -21.72
CA GLU A 193 43.01 35.10 -20.90
C GLU A 193 42.52 35.25 -19.45
N LEU A 194 42.83 34.29 -18.58
CA LEU A 194 42.38 34.34 -17.19
C LEU A 194 43.17 35.39 -16.41
N SER A 195 42.54 36.54 -16.14
CA SER A 195 43.08 37.49 -15.15
C SER A 195 43.07 36.87 -13.75
N THR A 196 44.02 37.27 -12.90
CA THR A 196 44.11 36.80 -11.51
C THR A 196 42.85 37.13 -10.70
N ALA A 197 42.18 38.25 -11.02
CA ALA A 197 40.92 38.64 -10.39
C ALA A 197 39.77 37.67 -10.73
N TRP A 198 39.63 37.27 -12.00
CA TRP A 198 38.60 36.32 -12.44
C TRP A 198 38.77 34.93 -11.83
N LEU A 199 40.03 34.47 -11.70
CA LEU A 199 40.35 33.23 -11.00
C LEU A 199 39.89 33.25 -9.54
N ILE A 200 40.19 34.34 -8.82
CA ILE A 200 39.80 34.49 -7.40
C ILE A 200 38.27 34.53 -7.28
N THR A 201 37.59 35.29 -8.13
CA THR A 201 36.11 35.35 -8.14
C THR A 201 35.48 34.00 -8.47
N GLY A 202 36.02 33.26 -9.45
CA GLY A 202 35.56 31.92 -9.78
C GLY A 202 35.71 30.94 -8.62
N ILE A 203 36.83 30.96 -7.91
CA ILE A 203 37.08 30.12 -6.71
C ILE A 203 36.10 30.48 -5.59
N ILE A 204 35.85 31.77 -5.33
CA ILE A 204 34.90 32.21 -4.30
C ILE A 204 33.48 31.69 -4.62
N PHE A 205 33.05 31.77 -5.88
CA PHE A 205 31.74 31.29 -6.31
C PHE A 205 31.63 29.75 -6.24
N LEU A 206 32.69 29.01 -6.56
CA LEU A 206 32.71 27.56 -6.39
C LEU A 206 32.63 27.15 -4.91
N LEU A 207 33.42 27.77 -4.03
CA LEU A 207 33.43 27.45 -2.61
C LEU A 207 32.13 27.88 -1.92
N GLY A 208 31.63 29.08 -2.22
CA GLY A 208 30.35 29.59 -1.71
C GLY A 208 29.18 28.74 -2.19
N GLY A 209 29.16 28.37 -3.47
CA GLY A 209 28.16 27.47 -4.04
C GLY A 209 28.19 26.08 -3.39
N ALA A 210 29.37 25.50 -3.21
CA ALA A 210 29.54 24.19 -2.56
C ALA A 210 29.04 24.18 -1.10
N LEU A 211 29.30 25.25 -0.34
CA LEU A 211 28.85 25.38 1.05
C LEU A 211 27.31 25.45 1.14
N LEU A 212 26.68 26.19 0.22
CA LEU A 212 25.22 26.27 0.16
C LEU A 212 24.57 24.96 -0.30
N ILE A 213 25.19 24.23 -1.23
CA ILE A 213 24.75 22.88 -1.66
C ILE A 213 24.89 21.84 -0.53
N TYR A 214 25.87 22.00 0.36
CA TYR A 214 26.07 21.09 1.48
C TYR A 214 24.92 21.12 2.50
N ILE A 215 24.28 22.28 2.71
CA ILE A 215 23.18 22.45 3.67
C ILE A 215 22.04 21.44 3.43
N PRO A 216 21.45 21.36 2.22
CA PRO A 216 20.39 20.39 1.95
C PRO A 216 20.93 18.96 1.74
N LEU A 217 22.21 18.74 1.46
CA LEU A 217 22.79 17.38 1.37
C LEU A 217 23.13 16.76 2.74
N LYS A 218 23.39 17.57 3.76
CA LYS A 218 23.77 17.08 5.10
C LYS A 218 22.80 16.03 5.68
N PRO A 219 21.47 16.20 5.63
CA PRO A 219 20.52 15.18 6.10
C PRO A 219 20.59 13.85 5.34
N TRP A 220 20.93 13.90 4.05
CA TRP A 220 21.11 12.70 3.24
C TRP A 220 22.34 11.91 3.67
N PHE A 221 23.45 12.57 3.99
CA PHE A 221 24.64 11.89 4.51
C PHE A 221 24.38 11.21 5.86
N THR A 222 23.63 11.84 6.76
CA THR A 222 23.23 11.22 8.02
C THR A 222 22.28 10.04 7.79
N TYR A 223 21.32 10.19 6.89
CA TYR A 223 20.41 9.13 6.50
C TYR A 223 21.14 7.91 5.93
N PHE A 224 22.05 8.09 4.97
CA PHE A 224 22.79 6.96 4.39
C PHE A 224 23.71 6.25 5.39
N ARG A 225 24.28 6.99 6.36
CA ARG A 225 25.05 6.40 7.46
C ARG A 225 24.16 5.54 8.35
N GLN A 226 22.99 6.06 8.74
CA GLN A 226 22.03 5.33 9.56
C GLN A 226 21.43 4.13 8.82
N LEU A 227 21.16 4.27 7.52
CA LEU A 227 20.63 3.20 6.67
C LEU A 227 21.61 2.02 6.59
N ARG A 228 22.91 2.28 6.55
CA ARG A 228 23.95 1.22 6.55
C ARG A 228 23.98 0.44 7.87
N ALA A 229 23.60 1.08 8.97
CA ALA A 229 23.54 0.45 10.30
C ALA A 229 22.24 -0.34 10.53
N GLN A 230 21.23 -0.19 9.66
CA GLN A 230 19.97 -0.92 9.84
C GLN A 230 20.08 -2.38 9.39
N PRO A 231 19.41 -3.31 10.11
CA PRO A 231 19.28 -4.69 9.66
C PRO A 231 18.51 -4.74 8.35
N ARG A 232 18.72 -5.81 7.57
CA ARG A 232 18.03 -5.99 6.28
C ARG A 232 16.52 -5.98 6.49
N GLN A 233 15.76 -5.49 5.50
CA GLN A 233 14.29 -5.45 5.58
C GLN A 233 13.68 -6.81 5.92
N THR A 234 14.30 -7.89 5.44
CA THR A 234 13.91 -9.26 5.79
C THR A 234 13.96 -9.50 7.31
N GLU A 235 15.03 -9.11 7.99
CA GLU A 235 15.16 -9.32 9.45
C GLU A 235 14.23 -8.43 10.28
N GLN A 236 13.80 -7.28 9.73
CA GLN A 236 12.91 -6.34 10.42
C GLN A 236 11.45 -6.81 10.49
N GLN A 237 11.06 -7.71 9.59
CA GLN A 237 9.68 -8.14 9.45
C GLN A 237 9.43 -9.43 10.21
N GLN A 238 8.45 -9.38 11.10
CA GLN A 238 7.99 -10.47 11.94
C GLN A 238 6.59 -10.87 11.50
N PHE A 239 6.36 -12.17 11.38
CA PHE A 239 5.05 -12.74 11.11
C PHE A 239 4.41 -13.18 12.42
N ILE A 240 3.14 -12.86 12.59
CA ILE A 240 2.37 -13.14 13.80
C ILE A 240 1.06 -13.78 13.37
N GLY A 241 0.80 -14.99 13.89
CA GLY A 241 -0.52 -15.61 13.83
C GLY A 241 -1.42 -15.03 14.91
N VAL A 242 -2.56 -14.48 14.54
CA VAL A 242 -3.57 -13.95 15.46
C VAL A 242 -4.82 -14.81 15.36
N PRO A 243 -5.36 -15.34 16.47
CA PRO A 243 -6.60 -16.12 16.45
C PRO A 243 -7.76 -15.30 15.86
N TRP A 244 -8.51 -15.91 14.93
CA TRP A 244 -9.63 -15.28 14.24
C TRP A 244 -10.70 -14.76 15.21
N GLU A 245 -10.98 -15.52 16.27
CA GLU A 245 -11.99 -15.18 17.28
C GLU A 245 -11.62 -13.92 18.08
N GLN A 246 -10.33 -13.58 18.17
CA GLN A 246 -9.85 -12.38 18.88
C GLN A 246 -9.84 -11.13 18.00
N VAL A 247 -10.15 -11.26 16.70
CA VAL A 247 -10.14 -10.13 15.77
C VAL A 247 -11.47 -9.40 15.77
N ALA A 248 -11.41 -8.14 16.19
CA ALA A 248 -12.55 -7.25 16.11
C ALA A 248 -12.64 -6.64 14.71
N VAL A 249 -13.85 -6.62 14.15
CA VAL A 249 -14.10 -6.06 12.82
C VAL A 249 -15.10 -4.91 12.95
N GLU A 250 -14.73 -3.76 12.43
CA GLU A 250 -15.53 -2.54 12.48
C GLU A 250 -15.71 -1.96 11.07
N LEU A 251 -16.94 -1.58 10.73
CA LEU A 251 -17.24 -0.81 9.54
C LEU A 251 -17.32 0.68 9.93
N HIS A 252 -16.43 1.50 9.39
CA HIS A 252 -16.46 2.95 9.60
C HIS A 252 -17.10 3.62 8.40
N HIS A 253 -18.00 4.55 8.67
CA HIS A 253 -18.62 5.44 7.71
C HIS A 253 -18.14 6.86 8.00
N LEU A 254 -17.36 7.41 7.07
CA LEU A 254 -16.91 8.79 7.10
C LEU A 254 -17.69 9.57 6.04
N SER A 255 -18.43 10.58 6.47
CA SER A 255 -19.10 11.52 5.59
C SER A 255 -18.47 12.90 5.77
N ALA A 256 -17.83 13.42 4.73
CA ALA A 256 -17.16 14.71 4.75
C ALA A 256 -17.63 15.58 3.58
N VAL A 257 -17.89 16.85 3.87
CA VAL A 257 -18.20 17.84 2.84
C VAL A 257 -16.89 18.45 2.35
N SER A 258 -16.57 18.22 1.08
CA SER A 258 -15.43 18.85 0.40
C SER A 258 -15.91 20.00 -0.48
N TYR A 259 -14.98 20.84 -0.97
CA TYR A 259 -15.30 21.89 -1.96
C TYR A 259 -15.88 21.34 -3.28
N ILE A 260 -15.69 20.04 -3.56
CA ILE A 260 -16.23 19.32 -4.72
C ILE A 260 -17.64 18.75 -4.44
N GLY A 261 -18.09 18.78 -3.17
CA GLY A 261 -19.36 18.22 -2.73
C GLY A 261 -19.20 17.20 -1.60
N LEU A 262 -20.31 16.55 -1.26
CA LEU A 262 -20.38 15.50 -0.24
C LEU A 262 -19.60 14.27 -0.71
N ARG A 263 -18.64 13.82 0.09
CA ARG A 263 -17.92 12.56 -0.10
C ARG A 263 -18.20 11.64 1.07
N THR A 264 -18.76 10.48 0.78
CA THR A 264 -18.91 9.38 1.72
C THR A 264 -17.85 8.33 1.41
N MET A 265 -17.25 7.78 2.46
CA MET A 265 -16.25 6.71 2.38
C MET A 265 -16.57 5.67 3.43
N TYR A 266 -16.63 4.40 3.01
CA TYR A 266 -16.71 3.27 3.92
C TYR A 266 -15.34 2.60 4.04
N THR A 267 -14.97 2.22 5.26
CA THR A 267 -13.76 1.42 5.50
C THR A 267 -14.08 0.25 6.42
N LEU A 268 -13.72 -0.96 5.98
CA LEU A 268 -13.79 -2.16 6.79
C LEU A 268 -12.44 -2.33 7.51
N ASN A 269 -12.47 -2.32 8.83
CA ASN A 269 -11.28 -2.35 9.67
C ASN A 269 -11.21 -3.65 10.45
N PHE A 270 -10.09 -4.35 10.35
CA PHE A 270 -9.75 -5.48 11.22
C PHE A 270 -8.78 -4.99 12.30
N ILE A 271 -9.16 -5.18 13.54
CA ILE A 271 -8.42 -4.80 14.74
C ILE A 271 -7.90 -6.08 15.36
N CYS A 272 -6.60 -6.31 15.22
CA CYS A 272 -5.96 -7.53 15.62
C CYS A 272 -5.14 -7.28 16.90
N PRO A 273 -5.41 -7.98 18.01
CA PRO A 273 -4.59 -7.87 19.21
C PRO A 273 -3.20 -8.47 18.96
N LEU A 274 -2.18 -7.84 19.51
CA LEU A 274 -0.80 -8.32 19.38
C LEU A 274 -0.43 -9.19 20.60
N PRO A 275 0.16 -10.38 20.39
CA PRO A 275 0.58 -11.24 21.49
C PRO A 275 1.66 -10.54 22.32
N GLY A 276 1.42 -10.38 23.61
CA GLY A 276 2.36 -9.78 24.58
C GLY A 276 2.27 -8.26 24.75
N GLU A 277 1.43 -7.55 23.98
CA GLU A 277 1.18 -6.11 24.15
C GLU A 277 -0.34 -5.85 24.23
N THR A 278 -0.91 -5.81 25.43
CA THR A 278 -2.36 -5.64 25.65
C THR A 278 -2.91 -4.30 25.12
N ASP A 279 -2.04 -3.29 25.04
CA ASP A 279 -2.41 -1.92 24.67
C ASP A 279 -2.26 -1.65 23.15
N LYS A 280 -1.41 -2.41 22.45
CA LYS A 280 -1.14 -2.17 21.02
C LYS A 280 -2.00 -3.08 20.15
N LYS A 281 -2.84 -2.45 19.32
CA LYS A 281 -3.70 -3.13 18.33
C LYS A 281 -3.18 -2.86 16.93
N TYR A 282 -3.15 -3.88 16.09
CA TYR A 282 -2.81 -3.75 14.69
C TYR A 282 -4.06 -3.53 13.84
N LEU A 283 -4.08 -2.47 13.05
CA LEU A 283 -5.23 -2.06 12.25
C LEU A 283 -5.01 -2.38 10.77
N ILE A 284 -5.88 -3.18 10.18
CA ILE A 284 -5.95 -3.43 8.74
C ILE A 284 -7.20 -2.73 8.22
N SER A 285 -7.01 -1.67 7.44
CA SER A 285 -8.12 -0.91 6.85
C SER A 285 -8.28 -1.24 5.37
N LEU A 286 -9.48 -1.65 5.00
CA LEU A 286 -9.87 -1.89 3.63
C LEU A 286 -10.90 -0.84 3.17
N PRO A 287 -10.64 -0.09 2.10
CA PRO A 287 -11.64 0.81 1.53
C PRO A 287 -12.75 0.03 0.84
N VAL A 288 -14.00 0.40 1.10
CA VAL A 288 -15.19 -0.21 0.52
C VAL A 288 -16.11 0.90 -0.01
N TYR A 289 -16.87 0.63 -1.07
CA TYR A 289 -17.71 1.64 -1.72
C TYR A 289 -19.06 1.81 -1.03
N SER A 290 -19.62 0.74 -0.47
CA SER A 290 -20.92 0.78 0.21
C SER A 290 -20.95 -0.02 1.51
N LYS A 291 -21.98 0.24 2.33
CA LYS A 291 -22.23 -0.53 3.55
C LYS A 291 -22.51 -2.00 3.22
N GLU A 292 -23.32 -2.26 2.21
CA GLU A 292 -23.71 -3.60 1.77
C GLU A 292 -22.51 -4.38 1.27
N GLU A 293 -21.63 -3.73 0.50
CA GLU A 293 -20.38 -4.35 0.05
C GLU A 293 -19.51 -4.72 1.24
N GLY A 294 -19.38 -3.85 2.25
CA GLY A 294 -18.55 -4.10 3.44
C GLY A 294 -19.06 -5.26 4.28
N LEU A 295 -20.38 -5.32 4.48
CA LEU A 295 -21.04 -6.45 5.15
C LEU A 295 -20.88 -7.74 4.35
N SER A 296 -21.07 -7.69 3.04
CA SER A 296 -20.95 -8.87 2.18
C SER A 296 -19.53 -9.43 2.13
N LEU A 297 -18.53 -8.55 2.18
CA LEU A 297 -17.13 -8.93 2.18
C LEU A 297 -16.73 -9.60 3.49
N PHE A 298 -17.19 -9.04 4.61
CA PHE A 298 -17.00 -9.62 5.91
C PHE A 298 -17.63 -11.01 6.01
N GLU A 299 -18.87 -11.17 5.51
CA GLU A 299 -19.56 -12.46 5.45
C GLU A 299 -18.81 -13.50 4.62
N LEU A 300 -18.26 -13.10 3.48
CA LEU A 300 -17.45 -13.98 2.63
C LEU A 300 -16.18 -14.47 3.35
N ILE A 301 -15.48 -13.57 4.04
CA ILE A 301 -14.28 -13.92 4.80
C ILE A 301 -14.65 -14.85 5.96
N ARG A 302 -15.74 -14.56 6.68
CA ARG A 302 -16.25 -15.38 7.78
C ARG A 302 -16.62 -16.78 7.29
N ASP A 303 -17.37 -16.88 6.19
CA ASP A 303 -17.81 -18.16 5.62
C ASP A 303 -16.63 -19.00 5.12
N TYR A 304 -15.61 -18.34 4.54
CA TYR A 304 -14.34 -18.99 4.22
C TYR A 304 -13.60 -19.48 5.47
N MET A 305 -13.57 -18.71 6.56
CA MET A 305 -12.95 -19.18 7.80
C MET A 305 -13.72 -20.37 8.39
N GLU A 306 -15.06 -20.40 8.28
CA GLU A 306 -15.93 -21.46 8.76
C GLU A 306 -15.85 -22.76 7.97
N HIS A 307 -16.02 -22.69 6.64
CA HIS A 307 -16.17 -23.83 5.75
C HIS A 307 -14.97 -24.04 4.82
N GLY A 308 -13.93 -23.22 4.93
CA GLY A 308 -12.77 -23.25 4.06
C GLY A 308 -13.10 -22.84 2.62
N ALA A 309 -12.43 -23.46 1.66
CA ALA A 309 -12.63 -23.18 0.23
C ALA A 309 -14.08 -23.41 -0.23
N GLN A 310 -14.80 -24.36 0.39
CA GLN A 310 -16.19 -24.69 0.04
C GLN A 310 -17.17 -23.52 0.26
N GLY A 311 -16.90 -22.65 1.24
CA GLY A 311 -17.72 -21.45 1.49
C GLY A 311 -17.64 -20.42 0.34
N ILE A 312 -16.52 -20.39 -0.38
CA ILE A 312 -16.31 -19.45 -1.50
C ILE A 312 -16.95 -19.96 -2.80
N GLU A 313 -16.95 -21.28 -3.03
CA GLU A 313 -17.35 -21.90 -4.31
C GLU A 313 -18.78 -21.57 -4.74
N GLN A 314 -19.68 -21.36 -3.78
CA GLN A 314 -21.09 -21.05 -4.07
C GLN A 314 -21.35 -19.56 -4.34
N THR A 315 -20.34 -18.71 -4.19
CA THR A 315 -20.46 -17.26 -4.28
C THR A 315 -19.83 -16.72 -5.57
N ALA A 316 -20.07 -15.45 -5.88
CA ALA A 316 -19.38 -14.75 -6.97
C ALA A 316 -17.84 -14.77 -6.82
N ALA A 317 -17.34 -15.06 -5.62
CA ALA A 317 -15.93 -15.20 -5.31
C ALA A 317 -15.30 -16.52 -5.75
N ALA A 318 -16.08 -17.50 -6.19
CA ALA A 318 -15.54 -18.69 -6.86
C ALA A 318 -14.68 -18.31 -8.08
N LYS A 319 -14.99 -17.18 -8.71
CA LYS A 319 -14.18 -16.60 -9.79
C LYS A 319 -12.77 -16.23 -9.34
N LEU A 320 -12.53 -15.91 -8.07
CA LEU A 320 -11.19 -15.57 -7.58
C LEU A 320 -10.20 -16.74 -7.68
N GLN A 321 -10.68 -17.99 -7.61
CA GLN A 321 -9.84 -19.17 -7.74
C GLN A 321 -9.43 -19.44 -9.21
N THR A 322 -10.24 -18.98 -10.17
CA THR A 322 -10.11 -19.33 -11.59
C THR A 322 -9.68 -18.16 -12.48
N GLU A 323 -10.10 -16.94 -12.15
CA GLU A 323 -9.80 -15.72 -12.91
C GLU A 323 -8.46 -15.13 -12.47
N THR A 324 -7.55 -14.94 -13.42
CA THR A 324 -6.32 -14.19 -13.18
C THR A 324 -6.66 -12.72 -12.92
N ALA A 325 -6.05 -12.12 -11.90
CA ALA A 325 -6.32 -10.72 -11.59
C ALA A 325 -6.05 -9.78 -12.78
N ASP A 326 -6.93 -8.79 -12.96
CA ASP A 326 -6.96 -7.88 -14.12
C ASP A 326 -5.64 -7.14 -14.39
N TYR A 327 -4.84 -6.91 -13.34
CA TYR A 327 -3.59 -6.16 -13.44
C TYR A 327 -2.42 -7.04 -13.91
N THR A 328 -2.56 -8.36 -13.95
CA THR A 328 -1.49 -9.29 -14.35
C THR A 328 -1.16 -9.17 -15.84
N ARG A 329 0.08 -9.54 -16.22
CA ARG A 329 0.47 -9.64 -17.63
C ARG A 329 -0.33 -10.70 -18.40
N ALA A 330 -0.82 -11.73 -17.72
CA ALA A 330 -1.66 -12.77 -18.32
C ALA A 330 -3.03 -12.20 -18.75
N ALA A 331 -3.71 -11.48 -17.85
CA ALA A 331 -4.96 -10.79 -18.15
C ALA A 331 -4.79 -9.79 -19.31
N TYR A 332 -3.69 -9.02 -19.33
CA TYR A 332 -3.40 -8.13 -20.46
C TYR A 332 -3.21 -8.87 -21.79
N ARG A 333 -2.54 -10.03 -21.78
CA ARG A 333 -2.38 -10.88 -22.97
C ARG A 333 -3.70 -11.44 -23.47
N GLN A 334 -4.58 -11.90 -22.57
CA GLN A 334 -5.93 -12.35 -22.91
C GLN A 334 -6.75 -11.21 -23.55
N LYS A 335 -6.74 -10.03 -22.93
CA LYS A 335 -7.39 -8.84 -23.49
C LYS A 335 -6.87 -8.45 -24.86
N MET A 336 -5.55 -8.59 -25.08
CA MET A 336 -4.94 -8.36 -26.38
C MET A 336 -5.43 -9.36 -27.43
N GLN A 337 -5.56 -10.65 -27.08
CA GLN A 337 -6.10 -11.68 -27.97
C GLN A 337 -7.58 -11.43 -28.29
N GLU A 338 -8.37 -11.05 -27.29
CA GLU A 338 -9.78 -10.70 -27.45
C GLU A 338 -9.97 -9.50 -28.39
N MET A 339 -9.20 -8.42 -28.19
CA MET A 339 -9.24 -7.25 -29.07
C MET A 339 -8.81 -7.58 -30.50
N ARG A 340 -7.81 -8.45 -30.67
CA ARG A 340 -7.38 -8.94 -31.99
C ARG A 340 -8.48 -9.71 -32.71
N ARG A 341 -9.27 -10.52 -31.97
CA ARG A 341 -10.40 -11.29 -32.52
C ARG A 341 -11.60 -10.41 -32.84
N LYS A 342 -11.99 -9.50 -31.93
CA LYS A 342 -13.18 -8.65 -32.08
C LYS A 342 -13.00 -7.53 -33.11
N ASN A 343 -11.84 -6.87 -33.11
CA ASN A 343 -11.60 -5.67 -33.91
C ASN A 343 -10.23 -5.72 -34.62
N PRO A 344 -10.06 -6.58 -35.64
CA PRO A 344 -8.76 -6.79 -36.29
C PRO A 344 -8.23 -5.53 -36.99
N LEU A 345 -9.10 -4.70 -37.57
CA LEU A 345 -8.70 -3.45 -38.25
C LEU A 345 -8.25 -2.36 -37.29
N PHE A 346 -8.88 -2.25 -36.11
CA PHE A 346 -8.53 -1.25 -35.09
C PHE A 346 -7.38 -1.72 -34.17
N TYR A 347 -7.15 -3.03 -34.09
CA TYR A 347 -6.08 -3.64 -33.30
C TYR A 347 -4.70 -2.99 -33.45
N PRO A 348 -4.16 -2.71 -34.65
CA PRO A 348 -2.83 -2.09 -34.79
C PRO A 348 -2.77 -0.70 -34.14
N LEU A 349 -3.79 0.15 -34.34
CA LEU A 349 -3.86 1.47 -33.73
C LEU A 349 -3.98 1.37 -32.20
N TRP A 350 -4.85 0.49 -31.72
CA TRP A 350 -4.99 0.20 -30.29
C TRP A 350 -3.69 -0.33 -29.68
N ARG A 351 -2.95 -1.19 -30.39
CA ARG A 351 -1.68 -1.74 -29.94
C ARG A 351 -0.61 -0.65 -29.86
N LEU A 352 -0.51 0.20 -30.88
CA LEU A 352 0.42 1.33 -30.88
C LEU A 352 0.13 2.28 -29.71
N TRP A 353 -1.14 2.61 -29.49
CA TRP A 353 -1.56 3.43 -28.35
C TRP A 353 -1.14 2.83 -27.00
N ASN A 354 -1.30 1.52 -26.81
CA ASN A 354 -0.88 0.86 -25.58
C ASN A 354 0.65 0.79 -25.40
N ILE A 355 1.41 0.80 -26.49
CA ILE A 355 2.88 0.89 -26.46
C ILE A 355 3.28 2.30 -26.02
N VAL A 356 2.71 3.34 -26.64
CA VAL A 356 2.99 4.76 -26.32
C VAL A 356 2.59 5.09 -24.88
N THR A 357 1.46 4.58 -24.40
CA THR A 357 0.99 4.76 -23.01
C THR A 357 1.67 3.83 -22.01
N LEU A 358 2.68 3.07 -22.43
CA LEU A 358 3.47 2.16 -21.58
C LEU A 358 2.61 1.14 -20.80
N ARG A 359 1.45 0.76 -21.33
CA ARG A 359 0.49 -0.09 -20.62
C ARG A 359 1.07 -1.44 -20.22
N TYR A 360 1.84 -2.06 -21.10
CA TYR A 360 2.52 -3.32 -20.79
C TYR A 360 3.49 -3.18 -19.61
N TRP A 361 4.23 -2.08 -19.56
CA TRP A 361 5.15 -1.78 -18.46
C TRP A 361 4.41 -1.55 -17.16
N ALA A 362 3.25 -0.87 -17.19
CA ALA A 362 2.40 -0.71 -16.01
C ALA A 362 1.91 -2.06 -15.47
N HIS A 363 1.46 -2.98 -16.33
CA HIS A 363 1.10 -4.34 -15.90
C HIS A 363 2.29 -5.10 -15.31
N ARG A 364 3.48 -5.01 -15.92
CA ARG A 364 4.70 -5.62 -15.39
C ARG A 364 5.10 -5.03 -14.03
N TYR A 365 4.97 -3.73 -13.87
CA TYR A 365 5.27 -3.01 -12.63
C TYR A 365 4.31 -3.41 -11.52
N LEU A 366 3.00 -3.46 -11.80
CA LEU A 366 1.99 -3.90 -10.83
C LEU A 366 2.17 -5.35 -10.41
N GLU A 367 2.42 -6.26 -11.35
CA GLU A 367 2.70 -7.66 -11.02
C GLU A 367 3.96 -7.79 -10.14
N ARG A 368 4.98 -6.96 -10.39
CA ARG A 368 6.16 -6.91 -9.52
C ARG A 368 5.81 -6.43 -8.11
N ASP A 369 5.11 -5.30 -7.99
CA ASP A 369 4.84 -4.67 -6.69
C ASP A 369 3.80 -5.44 -5.87
N LEU A 370 2.82 -6.08 -6.50
CA LEU A 370 1.71 -6.74 -5.81
C LEU A 370 1.92 -8.23 -5.60
N ASP A 371 2.62 -8.91 -6.50
CA ASP A 371 2.80 -10.37 -6.42
C ASP A 371 4.26 -10.73 -6.10
N VAL A 372 5.21 -10.24 -6.90
CA VAL A 372 6.62 -10.68 -6.80
C VAL A 372 7.29 -10.21 -5.51
N LEU A 373 7.19 -8.92 -5.17
CA LEU A 373 7.86 -8.37 -3.98
C LEU A 373 7.29 -8.93 -2.67
N PRO A 374 5.95 -8.99 -2.47
CA PRO A 374 5.40 -9.63 -1.29
C PRO A 374 5.74 -11.13 -1.22
N ALA A 375 5.66 -11.86 -2.34
CA ALA A 375 6.01 -13.28 -2.37
C ALA A 375 7.48 -13.54 -1.99
N GLN A 376 8.41 -12.68 -2.42
CA GLN A 376 9.82 -12.78 -2.00
C GLN A 376 9.97 -12.62 -0.48
N MET A 377 9.18 -11.76 0.16
CA MET A 377 9.22 -11.58 1.61
C MET A 377 8.50 -12.71 2.37
N MET A 378 7.48 -13.31 1.76
CA MET A 378 6.73 -14.46 2.29
C MET A 378 7.43 -15.81 2.08
N ASN A 379 8.42 -15.92 1.19
CA ASN A 379 9.17 -17.17 0.93
C ASN A 379 10.17 -17.52 2.04
N ARG A 380 9.82 -17.27 3.30
CA ARG A 380 10.57 -17.72 4.47
C ARG A 380 10.03 -19.06 4.91
N GLU A 381 10.92 -19.92 5.40
CA GLU A 381 10.56 -21.26 5.87
C GLU A 381 9.42 -21.19 6.92
N GLU A 382 9.47 -20.24 7.84
CA GLU A 382 8.41 -20.02 8.86
C GLU A 382 7.03 -19.77 8.24
N VAL A 383 6.94 -18.92 7.22
CA VAL A 383 5.67 -18.55 6.57
C VAL A 383 5.19 -19.65 5.64
N VAL A 384 6.10 -20.26 4.89
CA VAL A 384 5.78 -21.37 4.00
C VAL A 384 5.25 -22.56 4.82
N ASN A 385 5.89 -22.89 5.93
CA ASN A 385 5.41 -23.92 6.85
C ASN A 385 4.07 -23.53 7.49
N TRP A 386 3.86 -22.24 7.80
CA TRP A 386 2.57 -21.78 8.30
C TRP A 386 1.44 -21.90 7.27
N CYS A 387 1.72 -21.67 5.98
CA CYS A 387 0.73 -21.76 4.90
C CYS A 387 0.40 -23.20 4.45
N GLN A 388 1.12 -24.21 4.92
CA GLN A 388 0.87 -25.60 4.54
C GLN A 388 -0.46 -26.10 5.14
N PRO A 389 -1.23 -26.91 4.39
CA PRO A 389 -2.44 -27.51 4.91
C PRO A 389 -2.12 -28.46 6.05
N LEU A 390 -2.91 -28.38 7.12
CA LEU A 390 -2.84 -29.27 8.26
C LEU A 390 -3.63 -30.57 8.00
N PRO A 391 -3.21 -31.70 8.58
CA PRO A 391 -4.01 -32.91 8.59
C PRO A 391 -5.31 -32.70 9.37
N GLU A 392 -6.39 -33.37 8.99
CA GLU A 392 -7.73 -33.21 9.59
C GLU A 392 -7.75 -33.39 11.12
N SER A 393 -6.86 -34.22 11.65
CA SER A 393 -6.70 -34.44 13.10
C SER A 393 -6.20 -33.22 13.88
N GLU A 394 -5.49 -32.31 13.22
CA GLU A 394 -4.91 -31.10 13.82
C GLU A 394 -5.73 -29.84 13.50
N TRP A 395 -6.90 -30.00 12.86
CA TRP A 395 -7.78 -28.87 12.60
C TRP A 395 -8.32 -28.33 13.91
N GLN A 396 -8.13 -27.02 14.13
CA GLN A 396 -8.67 -26.38 15.30
C GLN A 396 -10.18 -26.21 15.15
N PRO A 397 -11.00 -26.83 16.01
CA PRO A 397 -12.43 -26.58 16.01
C PRO A 397 -12.68 -25.15 16.50
N MET A 398 -13.84 -24.61 16.11
CA MET A 398 -14.37 -23.37 16.65
C MET A 398 -14.58 -23.49 18.16
N SER A 399 -14.37 -22.43 18.94
CA SER A 399 -14.58 -22.47 20.39
C SER A 399 -16.03 -22.87 20.74
N ALA A 400 -16.19 -23.56 21.88
CA ALA A 400 -17.50 -24.08 22.29
C ALA A 400 -18.53 -22.94 22.50
N GLU A 401 -18.07 -21.82 23.06
CA GLU A 401 -18.86 -20.60 23.27
C GLU A 401 -19.35 -20.02 21.94
N LEU A 402 -18.48 -19.98 20.93
CA LEU A 402 -18.84 -19.45 19.62
C LEU A 402 -19.78 -20.41 18.88
N GLN A 403 -19.59 -21.72 19.03
CA GLN A 403 -20.52 -22.71 18.48
C GLN A 403 -21.91 -22.56 19.10
N GLU A 404 -22.01 -22.38 20.41
CA GLU A 404 -23.29 -22.17 21.11
C GLU A 404 -23.97 -20.86 20.66
N ALA A 405 -23.22 -19.76 20.64
CA ALA A 405 -23.72 -18.47 20.16
C ALA A 405 -24.24 -18.60 18.71
N ASN A 406 -23.48 -19.26 17.84
CA ASN A 406 -23.90 -19.51 16.46
C ASN A 406 -25.17 -20.37 16.36
N GLN A 407 -25.35 -21.38 17.21
CA GLN A 407 -26.58 -22.18 17.23
C GLN A 407 -27.79 -21.34 17.66
N ARG A 408 -27.64 -20.53 18.71
CA ARG A 408 -28.71 -19.64 19.21
C ARG A 408 -29.10 -18.62 18.14
N VAL A 409 -28.13 -17.98 17.50
CA VAL A 409 -28.38 -17.01 16.43
C VAL A 409 -29.03 -17.67 15.21
N ARG A 410 -28.63 -18.90 14.83
CA ARG A 410 -29.29 -19.68 13.76
C ARG A 410 -30.77 -19.89 14.04
N ALA A 411 -31.12 -20.23 15.29
CA ALA A 411 -32.52 -20.41 15.67
C ALA A 411 -33.31 -19.09 15.56
N LEU A 412 -32.72 -17.96 15.94
CA LEU A 412 -33.35 -16.64 15.78
C LEU A 412 -33.56 -16.26 14.30
N TYR A 413 -32.58 -16.51 13.44
CA TYR A 413 -32.75 -16.27 12.00
C TYR A 413 -33.79 -17.19 11.37
N ALA A 414 -33.87 -18.46 11.79
CA ALA A 414 -34.92 -19.37 11.35
C ALA A 414 -36.33 -18.90 11.78
N ALA A 415 -36.44 -18.22 12.91
CA ALA A 415 -37.67 -17.59 13.38
C ALA A 415 -37.98 -16.24 12.68
N GLY A 416 -37.10 -15.76 11.79
CA GLY A 416 -37.32 -14.55 10.99
C GLY A 416 -36.81 -13.26 11.63
N TYR A 417 -36.07 -13.34 12.75
CA TYR A 417 -35.42 -12.18 13.34
C TYR A 417 -34.30 -11.67 12.43
N GLN A 418 -34.11 -10.35 12.40
CA GLN A 418 -33.04 -9.71 11.64
C GLN A 418 -31.80 -9.51 12.50
N TRP A 419 -30.63 -9.37 11.89
CA TRP A 419 -29.38 -9.13 12.62
C TRP A 419 -29.40 -7.86 13.50
N GLU A 420 -30.22 -6.87 13.16
CA GLU A 420 -30.37 -5.63 13.94
C GLU A 420 -31.34 -5.79 15.13
N SER A 421 -32.01 -6.94 15.27
CA SER A 421 -32.98 -7.17 16.34
C SER A 421 -32.30 -7.27 17.71
N GLU A 422 -33.04 -6.89 18.75
CA GLU A 422 -32.48 -6.83 20.11
C GLU A 422 -32.17 -8.22 20.65
N GLU A 423 -32.94 -9.23 20.26
CA GLU A 423 -32.74 -10.64 20.64
C GLU A 423 -31.46 -11.22 20.07
N VAL A 424 -31.08 -10.83 18.84
CA VAL A 424 -29.81 -11.25 18.25
C VAL A 424 -28.65 -10.52 18.93
N ARG A 425 -28.83 -9.23 19.24
CA ARG A 425 -27.80 -8.44 19.94
C ARG A 425 -27.53 -8.93 21.36
N SER A 426 -28.54 -9.36 22.10
CA SER A 426 -28.35 -9.85 23.47
C SER A 426 -27.48 -11.10 23.49
N VAL A 427 -27.74 -12.08 22.60
CA VAL A 427 -26.91 -13.29 22.47
C VAL A 427 -25.46 -12.95 22.14
N LEU A 428 -25.24 -11.93 21.32
CA LEU A 428 -23.89 -11.50 20.94
C LEU A 428 -23.18 -10.76 22.08
N GLN A 429 -23.91 -9.96 22.86
CA GLN A 429 -23.37 -9.32 24.06
C GLN A 429 -22.99 -10.36 25.13
N ASP A 430 -23.81 -11.39 25.30
CA ASP A 430 -23.50 -12.50 26.20
C ASP A 430 -22.19 -13.17 25.79
N TYR A 431 -22.01 -13.48 24.50
CA TYR A 431 -20.76 -14.07 24.00
C TYR A 431 -19.54 -13.19 24.30
N VAL A 432 -19.61 -11.88 24.02
CA VAL A 432 -18.52 -10.92 24.30
C VAL A 432 -18.13 -10.89 25.77
N GLN A 433 -19.07 -11.12 26.69
CA GLN A 433 -18.78 -11.12 28.12
C GLN A 433 -18.07 -12.38 28.60
N VAL A 434 -18.25 -13.50 27.89
CA VAL A 434 -17.63 -14.78 28.23
C VAL A 434 -16.23 -14.91 27.60
N SER A 435 -16.06 -14.41 26.38
CA SER A 435 -14.79 -14.39 25.62
C SER A 435 -13.81 -13.32 26.10
#